data_AF-A0A3A8RXW2-F1
#
_entry.id   AF-A0A3A8RXW2-F1
#
_cell.length_a   1.000
_cell.length_b   1.000
_cell.length_c   1.000
_cell.angle_alpha   90.00
_cell.angle_beta   90.00
_cell.angle_gamma   90.00
#
_symmetry.space_group_name_H-M   'P 1'
#
loop_
_entity.id
_entity.type
_entity.pdbx_description
1 polymer ?
#
loop_
_entity_poly.entity_id
_entity_poly.type
_entity_poly.pdbx_seq_one_letter_code
_entity_poly.pdbx_strand_id
1 'polypeptide(L)'
;MDVPASLLDFSLVQETSLDRRHRFARLDRISQPVRILGLMLVTWLPLLALSLLEGGPMARAFLRNMATHVEFLVSLPLLIAADGYIDMRLATAVRHFVISELIDAQHLPRYESIARDVMRGRRSGVIEAGLLVASFAPSFIHVPYLPNRPDWLHAEPGGPLTLAGWWYLAVSMPIIRFVLLRWLWRGVLWATFLFKVSRLPLALVPTHPDAAGGLGFLGTCQASFSVIVLALASTLTAQRLAHTSTANFTGYAIHLSAFAIICLAVVFSPLMFFFRQLLLAKRRGDHAYSGVAAWHSRRFEQRWFHRELPEGLDPLGAPEFSSQTDLNTSFTTARGMRWFPVDIRAALAVVAAAMAPMVPLLLADRRFIEVLLELGKSVL
;
A
#
# COMPACT_ATOMS: atom_id res chain seq x y z
N MET A 1 -5.84 9.65 26.30
CA MET A 1 -6.61 8.45 26.74
C MET A 1 -5.74 7.20 26.69
N ASP A 2 -5.88 6.26 27.65
CA ASP A 2 -5.18 4.97 27.57
C ASP A 2 -5.74 4.11 26.43
N VAL A 3 -4.85 3.43 25.69
CA VAL A 3 -5.25 2.55 24.58
C VAL A 3 -5.84 1.26 25.16
N PRO A 4 -7.11 0.90 24.85
CA PRO A 4 -7.70 -0.36 25.26
C PRO A 4 -6.85 -1.56 24.83
N ALA A 5 -6.73 -2.56 25.71
CA ALA A 5 -5.99 -3.78 25.40
C ALA A 5 -6.51 -4.50 24.15
N SER A 6 -7.82 -4.40 23.88
CA SER A 6 -8.48 -4.95 22.69
C SER A 6 -7.93 -4.39 21.36
N LEU A 7 -7.36 -3.18 21.37
CA LEU A 7 -6.74 -2.55 20.21
C LEU A 7 -5.25 -2.85 20.08
N LEU A 8 -4.58 -3.24 21.18
CA LEU A 8 -3.19 -3.69 21.15
C LEU A 8 -3.06 -5.02 20.39
N ASP A 9 -4.09 -5.87 20.49
CA ASP A 9 -4.18 -7.16 19.79
C ASP A 9 -4.69 -7.03 18.34
N PHE A 10 -4.88 -5.81 17.83
CA PHE A 10 -5.38 -5.63 16.47
C PHE A 10 -4.39 -6.16 15.44
N SER A 11 -4.85 -7.14 14.66
CA SER A 11 -4.11 -7.71 13.55
C SER A 11 -5.09 -8.09 12.44
N LEU A 12 -4.72 -7.82 11.19
CA LEU A 12 -5.40 -8.31 9.99
C LEU A 12 -4.62 -9.44 9.30
N VAL A 13 -3.43 -9.78 9.79
CA VAL A 13 -2.50 -10.71 9.11
C VAL A 13 -2.08 -11.93 9.94
N GLN A 14 -1.82 -11.80 11.25
CA GLN A 14 -0.99 -12.69 12.08
C GLN A 14 -1.58 -14.03 12.64
N GLU A 15 -2.57 -14.66 12.00
CA GLU A 15 -3.36 -15.84 12.47
C GLU A 15 -4.37 -16.26 11.36
N THR A 16 -4.28 -17.47 10.80
CA THR A 16 -5.33 -17.96 9.90
C THR A 16 -6.39 -18.79 10.63
N SER A 17 -7.59 -18.90 10.05
CA SER A 17 -8.63 -19.75 10.63
C SER A 17 -8.29 -21.24 10.48
N LEU A 18 -7.48 -21.58 9.48
CA LEU A 18 -6.95 -22.92 9.22
C LEU A 18 -5.91 -23.37 10.26
N ASP A 19 -5.07 -22.46 10.76
CA ASP A 19 -4.06 -22.76 11.78
C ASP A 19 -4.66 -23.23 13.11
N ARG A 20 -5.89 -22.78 13.41
CA ARG A 20 -6.56 -23.08 14.69
C ARG A 20 -7.39 -24.36 14.69
N ARG A 21 -7.94 -24.79 13.54
CA ARG A 21 -8.87 -25.94 13.48
C ARG A 21 -8.20 -27.27 13.15
N HIS A 22 -7.03 -27.25 12.52
CA HIS A 22 -6.24 -28.44 12.26
C HIS A 22 -4.99 -28.45 13.14
N ARG A 23 -4.43 -29.63 13.43
CA ARG A 23 -3.17 -29.84 14.19
C ARG A 23 -1.91 -29.24 13.51
N PHE A 24 -2.05 -28.15 12.76
CA PHE A 24 -0.99 -27.33 12.20
C PHE A 24 -0.50 -26.22 13.16
N ALA A 25 -0.86 -26.30 14.45
CA ALA A 25 -0.30 -25.48 15.54
C ALA A 25 1.25 -25.53 15.67
N ARG A 26 1.97 -26.30 14.84
CA ARG A 26 3.44 -26.25 14.73
C ARG A 26 3.96 -25.28 13.67
N LEU A 27 3.15 -24.84 12.71
CA LEU A 27 3.58 -23.89 11.67
C LEU A 27 3.70 -22.46 12.20
N ASP A 28 3.01 -22.11 13.29
CA ASP A 28 3.14 -20.81 14.00
C ASP A 28 4.52 -20.61 14.66
N ARG A 29 5.31 -21.69 14.84
CA ARG A 29 6.71 -21.60 15.29
C ARG A 29 7.71 -21.45 14.16
N ILE A 30 7.28 -21.52 12.90
CA ILE A 30 8.17 -21.39 11.77
C ILE A 30 8.41 -19.91 11.53
N SER A 31 9.69 -19.51 11.62
CA SER A 31 10.07 -18.14 11.33
C SER A 31 9.67 -17.75 9.91
N GLN A 32 9.24 -16.49 9.73
CA GLN A 32 8.85 -15.94 8.43
C GLN A 32 9.82 -16.29 7.27
N PRO A 33 11.15 -16.25 7.41
CA PRO A 33 12.06 -16.64 6.32
C PRO A 33 11.95 -18.11 5.94
N VAL A 34 11.73 -19.03 6.88
CA VAL A 34 11.58 -20.47 6.59
C VAL A 34 10.28 -20.73 5.83
N ARG A 35 9.20 -20.01 6.16
CA ARG A 35 7.93 -20.09 5.42
C ARG A 35 8.09 -19.57 3.98
N ILE A 36 8.80 -18.46 3.80
CA ILE A 36 9.12 -17.90 2.48
C ILE A 36 9.91 -18.92 1.67
N LEU A 37 11.01 -19.43 2.22
CA LEU A 37 11.88 -20.40 1.55
C LEU A 37 11.11 -21.69 1.21
N GLY A 38 10.31 -22.21 2.12
CA GLY A 38 9.49 -23.40 1.88
C GLY A 38 8.51 -23.21 0.72
N LEU A 39 7.80 -22.09 0.68
CA LEU A 39 6.87 -21.78 -0.42
C LEU A 39 7.60 -21.53 -1.75
N MET A 40 8.75 -20.84 -1.74
CA MET A 40 9.60 -20.71 -2.93
C MET A 40 10.02 -22.07 -3.48
N LEU A 41 10.54 -22.94 -2.61
CA LEU A 41 10.98 -24.28 -3.00
C LEU A 41 9.82 -25.11 -3.56
N VAL A 42 8.66 -25.14 -2.89
CA VAL A 42 7.50 -25.92 -3.35
C VAL A 42 6.94 -25.41 -4.69
N THR A 43 6.92 -24.10 -4.89
CA THR A 43 6.37 -23.50 -6.11
C THR A 43 7.34 -23.54 -7.29
N TRP A 44 8.65 -23.52 -7.05
CA TRP A 44 9.66 -23.37 -8.10
C TRP A 44 10.50 -24.64 -8.35
N LEU A 45 10.97 -25.33 -7.31
CA LEU A 45 11.93 -26.44 -7.47
C LEU A 45 11.35 -27.63 -8.25
N PRO A 46 10.09 -28.08 -8.01
CA PRO A 46 9.49 -29.15 -8.81
C PRO A 46 9.35 -28.77 -10.28
N LEU A 47 9.10 -27.50 -10.61
CA LEU A 47 9.01 -27.07 -12.00
C LEU A 47 10.34 -27.27 -12.73
N LEU A 48 11.45 -26.92 -12.09
CA LEU A 48 12.79 -27.14 -12.65
C LEU A 48 13.08 -28.64 -12.80
N ALA A 49 12.84 -29.43 -11.75
CA ALA A 49 13.10 -30.87 -11.75
C ALA A 49 12.29 -31.60 -12.83
N LEU A 50 10.98 -31.32 -12.93
CA LEU A 50 10.11 -31.92 -13.94
C LEU A 50 10.48 -31.47 -15.36
N SER A 51 10.84 -30.20 -15.55
CA SER A 51 11.29 -29.70 -16.86
C SER A 51 12.60 -30.35 -17.31
N LEU A 52 13.51 -30.68 -16.39
CA LEU A 52 14.74 -31.42 -16.68
C LEU A 52 14.47 -32.89 -17.05
N LEU A 53 13.50 -33.52 -16.36
CA LEU A 53 13.11 -34.91 -16.64
C LEU A 53 12.46 -35.07 -18.01
N GLU A 54 11.73 -34.06 -18.49
CA GLU A 54 11.14 -34.07 -19.84
C GLU A 54 12.13 -33.77 -20.96
N GLY A 55 13.33 -33.27 -20.63
CA GLY A 55 14.46 -33.15 -21.56
C GLY A 55 14.99 -31.74 -21.78
N GLY A 56 16.14 -31.67 -22.46
CA GLY A 56 16.91 -30.44 -22.64
C GLY A 56 16.18 -29.28 -23.35
N PRO A 57 15.34 -29.49 -24.37
CA PRO A 57 14.54 -28.41 -24.96
C PRO A 57 13.54 -27.79 -23.97
N MET A 58 12.86 -28.62 -23.17
CA MET A 58 11.86 -28.17 -22.20
C MET A 58 12.51 -27.41 -21.04
N ALA A 59 13.61 -27.94 -20.50
CA ALA A 59 14.41 -27.24 -19.49
C ALA A 59 14.91 -25.87 -19.99
N ARG A 60 15.35 -25.77 -21.24
CA ARG A 60 15.76 -24.47 -21.83
C ARG A 60 14.58 -23.51 -21.98
N ALA A 61 13.40 -23.99 -22.37
CA ALA A 61 12.19 -23.17 -22.45
C ALA A 61 11.76 -22.64 -21.07
N PHE A 62 11.86 -23.49 -20.02
CA PHE A 62 11.62 -23.08 -18.64
C PHE A 62 12.62 -22.02 -18.17
N LEU A 63 13.93 -22.27 -18.33
CA LEU A 63 14.99 -21.36 -17.88
C LEU A 63 14.97 -19.99 -18.58
N ARG A 64 14.47 -19.95 -19.83
CA ARG A 64 14.30 -18.68 -20.56
C ARG A 64 13.08 -17.89 -20.09
N ASN A 65 12.15 -18.52 -19.37
CA ASN A 65 10.92 -17.88 -18.92
C ASN A 65 11.15 -17.06 -17.65
N MET A 66 11.67 -15.84 -17.83
CA MET A 66 11.95 -14.91 -16.73
C MET A 66 10.69 -14.60 -15.90
N ALA A 67 9.51 -14.59 -16.52
CA ALA A 67 8.25 -14.32 -15.83
C ALA A 67 8.00 -15.31 -14.68
N THR A 68 8.21 -16.61 -14.93
CA THR A 68 8.01 -17.67 -13.93
C THR A 68 9.00 -17.55 -12.78
N HIS A 69 10.25 -17.21 -13.09
CA HIS A 69 11.28 -16.99 -12.08
C HIS A 69 10.95 -15.78 -11.20
N VAL A 70 10.60 -14.64 -11.79
CA VAL A 70 10.26 -13.43 -11.04
C VAL A 70 8.98 -13.64 -10.21
N GLU A 71 8.00 -14.35 -10.74
CA GLU A 71 6.74 -14.63 -10.05
C GLU A 71 6.95 -15.42 -8.75
N PHE A 72 7.72 -16.51 -8.79
CA PHE A 72 7.91 -17.37 -7.62
C PHE A 72 9.12 -17.04 -6.75
N LEU A 73 10.18 -16.44 -7.32
CA LEU A 73 11.41 -16.13 -6.58
C LEU A 73 11.49 -14.67 -6.11
N VAL A 74 10.67 -13.76 -6.63
CA VAL A 74 10.65 -12.35 -6.23
C VAL A 74 9.28 -11.94 -5.70
N SER A 75 8.23 -12.08 -6.51
CA SER A 75 6.88 -11.61 -6.17
C SER A 75 6.28 -12.37 -5.00
N LEU A 76 6.28 -13.71 -5.04
CA LEU A 76 5.76 -14.54 -3.94
C LEU A 76 6.45 -14.25 -2.59
N PRO A 77 7.80 -14.20 -2.49
CA PRO A 77 8.50 -13.79 -1.27
C PRO A 77 8.10 -12.40 -0.79
N LEU A 78 8.00 -11.41 -1.68
CA LEU A 78 7.59 -10.05 -1.32
C LEU A 78 6.16 -10.03 -0.75
N LEU A 79 5.23 -10.77 -1.37
CA LEU A 79 3.85 -10.88 -0.88
C LEU A 79 3.77 -11.53 0.50
N ILE A 80 4.62 -12.51 0.81
CA ILE A 80 4.68 -13.14 2.14
C ILE A 80 5.45 -12.27 3.13
N ALA A 81 6.46 -11.53 2.70
CA ALA A 81 7.23 -10.60 3.52
C ALA A 81 6.37 -9.40 3.96
N ALA A 82 5.49 -8.95 3.08
CA ALA A 82 4.56 -7.85 3.31
C ALA A 82 3.61 -8.10 4.50
N ASP A 83 3.39 -9.36 4.88
CA ASP A 83 2.50 -9.75 5.98
C ASP A 83 2.83 -8.97 7.26
N GLY A 84 4.02 -9.18 7.84
CA GLY A 84 4.38 -8.56 9.12
C GLY A 84 4.52 -7.04 9.02
N TYR A 85 5.05 -6.55 7.90
CA TYR A 85 5.26 -5.12 7.70
C TYR A 85 3.94 -4.33 7.64
N ILE A 86 2.99 -4.78 6.82
CA ILE A 86 1.70 -4.10 6.67
C ILE A 86 0.86 -4.26 7.94
N ASP A 87 0.85 -5.43 8.56
CA ASP A 87 0.08 -5.66 9.81
C ASP A 87 0.50 -4.70 10.92
N MET A 88 1.81 -4.54 11.12
CA MET A 88 2.35 -3.60 12.11
C MET A 88 1.90 -2.16 11.82
N ARG A 89 1.86 -1.75 10.54
CA ARG A 89 1.42 -0.41 10.13
C ARG A 89 -0.07 -0.22 10.34
N LEU A 90 -0.89 -1.23 10.01
CA LEU A 90 -2.33 -1.23 10.26
C LEU A 90 -2.64 -1.15 11.76
N ALA A 91 -2.01 -1.98 12.59
CA ALA A 91 -2.17 -1.95 14.05
C ALA A 91 -1.75 -0.59 14.65
N THR A 92 -0.65 -0.02 14.16
CA THR A 92 -0.21 1.31 14.58
C THR A 92 -1.22 2.38 14.18
N ALA A 93 -1.78 2.32 12.97
CA ALA A 93 -2.82 3.24 12.52
C ALA A 93 -4.08 3.15 13.39
N VAL A 94 -4.55 1.93 13.72
CA VAL A 94 -5.70 1.72 14.62
C VAL A 94 -5.46 2.35 15.99
N ARG A 95 -4.28 2.11 16.60
CA ARG A 95 -3.95 2.72 17.90
C ARG A 95 -3.84 4.24 17.81
N HIS A 96 -3.32 4.75 16.69
CA HIS A 96 -3.11 6.17 16.52
C HIS A 96 -4.41 6.98 16.57
N PHE A 97 -5.54 6.44 16.10
CA PHE A 97 -6.85 7.09 16.26
C PHE A 97 -7.21 7.42 17.72
N VAL A 98 -6.74 6.61 18.68
CA VAL A 98 -6.99 6.82 20.11
C VAL A 98 -5.90 7.70 20.73
N ILE A 99 -4.64 7.46 20.36
CA ILE A 99 -3.48 8.21 20.88
C ILE A 99 -3.57 9.69 20.49
N SER A 100 -4.00 10.00 19.27
CA SER A 100 -4.19 11.38 18.81
C SER A 100 -5.54 11.98 19.19
N GLU A 101 -6.32 11.29 20.03
CA GLU A 101 -7.62 11.74 20.53
C GLU A 101 -8.61 12.14 19.41
N LEU A 102 -8.46 11.54 18.23
CA LEU A 102 -9.40 11.72 17.12
C LEU A 102 -10.78 11.16 17.41
N ILE A 103 -10.88 10.26 18.39
CA ILE A 103 -12.10 9.61 18.83
C ILE A 103 -12.36 10.02 20.27
N ASP A 104 -13.49 10.68 20.50
CA ASP A 104 -13.94 11.02 21.86
C ASP A 104 -14.19 9.76 22.71
N ALA A 105 -13.99 9.87 24.02
CA ALA A 105 -14.20 8.78 24.98
C ALA A 105 -15.60 8.13 24.87
N GLN A 106 -16.62 8.92 24.55
CA GLN A 106 -18.01 8.46 24.33
C GLN A 106 -18.16 7.48 23.13
N HIS A 107 -17.25 7.53 22.16
CA HIS A 107 -17.31 6.71 20.94
C HIS A 107 -16.28 5.58 20.92
N LEU A 108 -15.41 5.51 21.93
CA LEU A 108 -14.40 4.45 22.06
C LEU A 108 -15.01 3.03 22.08
N PRO A 109 -16.11 2.73 22.80
CA PRO A 109 -16.71 1.39 22.78
C PRO A 109 -17.19 0.97 21.37
N ARG A 110 -17.69 1.94 20.59
CA ARG A 110 -18.16 1.71 19.21
C ARG A 110 -16.98 1.52 18.25
N TYR A 111 -15.88 2.24 18.47
CA TYR A 111 -14.65 2.02 17.72
C TYR A 111 -14.08 0.62 17.96
N GLU A 112 -14.03 0.17 19.22
CA GLU A 112 -13.60 -1.18 19.57
C GLU A 112 -14.51 -2.27 18.98
N SER A 113 -15.83 -2.04 18.92
CA SER A 113 -16.72 -3.00 18.25
C SER A 113 -16.44 -3.08 16.76
N ILE A 114 -16.16 -1.95 16.09
CA ILE A 114 -15.78 -1.92 14.67
C ILE A 114 -14.49 -2.71 14.44
N ALA A 115 -13.46 -2.48 15.26
CA ALA A 115 -12.18 -3.20 15.17
C ALA A 115 -12.40 -4.72 15.34
N ARG A 116 -13.14 -5.13 16.38
CA ARG A 116 -13.47 -6.54 16.64
C ARG A 116 -14.26 -7.18 15.50
N ASP A 117 -15.24 -6.49 14.93
CA ASP A 117 -16.05 -7.03 13.83
C ASP A 117 -15.23 -7.29 12.57
N VAL A 118 -14.30 -6.38 12.24
CA VAL A 118 -13.41 -6.56 11.09
C VAL A 118 -12.44 -7.72 11.35
N MET A 119 -11.90 -7.83 12.57
CA MET A 119 -11.07 -8.97 12.97
C MET A 119 -11.85 -10.30 12.95
N ARG A 120 -13.17 -10.30 13.22
CA ARG A 120 -14.02 -11.50 13.07
C ARG A 120 -14.18 -11.89 11.60
N GLY A 121 -14.41 -10.93 10.70
CA GLY A 121 -14.55 -11.18 9.26
C GLY A 121 -13.32 -11.87 8.66
N ARG A 122 -12.13 -11.50 9.14
CA ARG A 122 -10.87 -12.18 8.84
C ARG A 122 -10.84 -13.65 9.26
N ARG A 123 -11.45 -14.00 10.40
CA ARG A 123 -11.45 -15.37 10.97
C ARG A 123 -12.46 -16.32 10.32
N SER A 124 -13.14 -15.90 9.26
CA SER A 124 -14.14 -16.72 8.58
C SER A 124 -13.50 -17.78 7.69
N GLY A 125 -13.51 -19.05 8.14
CA GLY A 125 -13.00 -20.18 7.37
C GLY A 125 -13.75 -20.44 6.07
N VAL A 126 -15.02 -20.01 5.97
CA VAL A 126 -15.80 -20.10 4.73
C VAL A 126 -15.21 -19.18 3.66
N ILE A 127 -14.78 -17.98 4.05
CA ILE A 127 -14.14 -17.04 3.13
C ILE A 127 -12.79 -17.60 2.71
N GLU A 128 -11.98 -18.10 3.66
CA GLU A 128 -10.68 -18.70 3.33
C GLU A 128 -10.80 -19.89 2.38
N ALA A 129 -11.79 -20.78 2.60
CA ALA A 129 -12.11 -21.87 1.68
C ALA A 129 -12.59 -21.36 0.32
N GLY A 130 -13.43 -20.32 0.29
CA GLY A 130 -13.88 -19.68 -0.94
C GLY A 130 -12.74 -19.06 -1.75
N LEU A 131 -11.79 -18.39 -1.09
CA LEU A 131 -10.57 -17.85 -1.74
C LEU A 131 -9.69 -18.97 -2.29
N LEU A 132 -9.59 -20.09 -1.58
CA LEU A 132 -8.86 -21.26 -2.05
C LEU A 132 -9.52 -21.83 -3.31
N VAL A 133 -10.83 -22.09 -3.29
CA VAL A 133 -11.55 -22.56 -4.49
C VAL A 133 -11.40 -21.57 -5.65
N ALA A 134 -11.50 -20.27 -5.38
CA ALA A 134 -11.33 -19.22 -6.39
C ALA A 134 -9.91 -19.17 -6.98
N SER A 135 -8.87 -19.59 -6.25
CA SER A 135 -7.50 -19.60 -6.76
C SER A 135 -7.26 -20.69 -7.82
N PHE A 136 -8.01 -21.80 -7.73
CA PHE A 136 -7.98 -22.90 -8.70
C PHE A 136 -8.86 -22.66 -9.92
N ALA A 137 -9.94 -21.85 -9.81
CA ALA A 137 -10.91 -21.67 -10.89
C ALA A 137 -10.27 -21.29 -12.25
N PRO A 138 -9.32 -20.34 -12.35
CA PRO A 138 -8.71 -20.00 -13.65
C PRO A 138 -7.75 -21.06 -14.20
N SER A 139 -7.31 -22.03 -13.39
CA SER A 139 -6.43 -23.12 -13.86
C SER A 139 -7.19 -24.15 -14.69
N PHE A 140 -8.48 -24.32 -14.45
CA PHE A 140 -9.31 -25.34 -15.10
C PHE A 140 -10.31 -24.77 -16.11
N ILE A 141 -10.55 -23.46 -16.08
CA ILE A 141 -11.29 -22.78 -17.14
C ILE A 141 -10.33 -22.57 -18.32
N HIS A 142 -10.49 -23.37 -19.37
CA HIS A 142 -9.72 -23.18 -20.59
C HIS A 142 -10.24 -21.93 -21.30
N VAL A 143 -9.64 -20.77 -21.03
CA VAL A 143 -9.93 -19.53 -21.76
C VAL A 143 -9.09 -19.54 -23.04
N PRO A 144 -9.69 -19.72 -24.24
CA PRO A 144 -8.93 -19.86 -25.50
C PRO A 144 -8.20 -18.58 -25.92
N TYR A 145 -8.57 -17.44 -25.33
CA TYR A 145 -8.10 -16.10 -25.68
C TYR A 145 -7.22 -15.45 -24.62
N LEU A 146 -6.60 -16.22 -23.72
CA LEU A 146 -5.53 -15.69 -22.88
C LEU A 146 -4.21 -15.77 -23.67
N PRO A 147 -3.76 -14.67 -24.30
CA PRO A 147 -2.38 -14.59 -24.76
C PRO A 147 -1.45 -14.77 -23.56
N ASN A 148 -0.22 -15.26 -23.81
CA ASN A 148 0.84 -15.42 -22.81
C ASN A 148 0.84 -16.69 -21.95
N ARG A 149 0.59 -17.87 -22.53
CA ARG A 149 0.96 -19.12 -21.84
C ARG A 149 2.46 -19.39 -22.02
N PRO A 150 3.20 -19.80 -20.98
CA PRO A 150 4.61 -20.16 -21.10
C PRO A 150 4.83 -21.27 -22.13
N ASP A 151 5.87 -21.14 -22.96
CA ASP A 151 6.23 -22.16 -23.98
C ASP A 151 6.43 -23.56 -23.38
N TRP A 152 6.88 -23.66 -22.12
CA TRP A 152 7.13 -24.92 -21.43
C TRP A 152 5.86 -25.56 -20.80
N LEU A 153 4.71 -24.87 -20.89
CA LEU A 153 3.45 -25.35 -20.30
C LEU A 153 2.85 -26.51 -21.11
N HIS A 154 3.07 -26.52 -22.42
CA HIS A 154 2.56 -27.53 -23.33
C HIS A 154 3.73 -28.17 -24.10
N ALA A 155 3.65 -29.49 -24.34
CA ALA A 155 4.70 -30.21 -25.07
C ALA A 155 4.84 -29.70 -26.52
N GLU A 156 3.72 -29.27 -27.10
CA GLU A 156 3.62 -28.63 -28.41
C GLU A 156 2.56 -27.51 -28.33
N PRO A 157 2.58 -26.49 -29.21
CA PRO A 157 1.55 -25.44 -29.22
C PRO A 157 0.14 -26.05 -29.39
N GLY A 158 -0.69 -25.97 -28.34
CA GLY A 158 -2.02 -26.59 -28.32
C GLY A 158 -2.04 -28.10 -28.01
N GLY A 159 -0.89 -28.70 -27.72
CA GLY A 159 -0.74 -30.10 -27.32
C GLY A 159 -1.02 -30.34 -25.83
N PRO A 160 -0.81 -31.58 -25.34
CA PRO A 160 -1.04 -31.93 -23.95
C PRO A 160 -0.11 -31.15 -22.99
N LEU A 161 -0.58 -31.00 -21.75
CA LEU A 161 0.19 -30.39 -20.67
C LEU A 161 1.44 -31.22 -20.36
N THR A 162 2.56 -30.53 -20.17
CA THR A 162 3.78 -31.12 -19.59
C THR A 162 3.57 -31.49 -18.13
N LEU A 163 4.38 -32.40 -17.59
CA LEU A 163 4.47 -32.71 -16.17
C LEU A 163 4.74 -31.43 -15.35
N ALA A 164 5.64 -30.57 -15.83
CA ALA A 164 5.90 -29.27 -15.23
C ALA A 164 4.66 -28.36 -15.30
N GLY A 165 3.93 -28.39 -16.41
CA GLY A 165 2.69 -27.64 -16.59
C GLY A 165 1.55 -28.11 -15.66
N TRP A 166 1.42 -29.41 -15.44
CA TRP A 166 0.49 -29.96 -14.45
C TRP A 166 0.80 -29.47 -13.04
N TRP A 167 2.07 -29.53 -12.62
CA TRP A 167 2.49 -29.00 -11.32
C TRP A 167 2.21 -27.50 -11.21
N TYR A 168 2.52 -26.74 -12.26
CA TYR A 168 2.29 -25.31 -12.29
C TYR A 168 0.81 -24.96 -12.09
N LEU A 169 -0.10 -25.61 -12.83
CA LEU A 169 -1.54 -25.34 -12.75
C LEU A 169 -2.19 -25.84 -11.46
N ALA A 170 -1.69 -26.95 -10.90
CA ALA A 170 -2.24 -27.58 -9.71
C ALA A 170 -1.67 -27.02 -8.40
N VAL A 171 -0.43 -26.54 -8.39
CA VAL A 171 0.26 -26.13 -7.16
C VAL A 171 0.75 -24.70 -7.24
N SER A 172 1.65 -24.39 -8.17
CA SER A 172 2.37 -23.10 -8.16
C SER A 172 1.44 -21.90 -8.39
N MET A 173 0.58 -21.97 -9.41
CA MET A 173 -0.39 -20.91 -9.74
C MET A 173 -1.47 -20.72 -8.66
N PRO A 174 -2.14 -21.78 -8.16
CA PRO A 174 -3.11 -21.65 -7.08
C PRO A 174 -2.53 -21.04 -5.81
N ILE A 175 -1.27 -21.34 -5.46
CA ILE A 175 -0.60 -20.77 -4.28
C ILE A 175 -0.47 -19.25 -4.41
N ILE A 176 0.14 -18.74 -5.50
CA ILE A 176 0.34 -17.29 -5.63
C ILE A 176 -1.00 -16.54 -5.76
N ARG A 177 -1.96 -17.11 -6.50
CA ARG A 177 -3.31 -16.54 -6.62
C ARG A 177 -4.03 -16.50 -5.29
N PHE A 178 -3.91 -17.55 -4.47
CA PHE A 178 -4.50 -17.57 -3.14
C PHE A 178 -3.90 -16.49 -2.24
N VAL A 179 -2.58 -16.30 -2.27
CA VAL A 179 -1.91 -15.22 -1.53
C VAL A 179 -2.39 -13.84 -2.00
N LEU A 180 -2.52 -13.62 -3.31
CA LEU A 180 -3.04 -12.37 -3.87
C LEU A 180 -4.50 -12.11 -3.48
N LEU A 181 -5.37 -13.12 -3.60
CA LEU A 181 -6.77 -13.04 -3.20
C LEU A 181 -6.92 -12.75 -1.71
N ARG A 182 -6.05 -13.31 -0.86
CA ARG A 182 -5.99 -12.97 0.57
C ARG A 182 -5.59 -11.52 0.81
N TRP A 183 -4.64 -10.99 0.06
CA TRP A 183 -4.27 -9.57 0.13
C TRP A 183 -5.42 -8.65 -0.31
N LEU A 184 -6.13 -9.00 -1.38
CA LEU A 184 -7.33 -8.26 -1.81
C LEU A 184 -8.40 -8.29 -0.72
N TRP A 185 -8.68 -9.45 -0.14
CA TRP A 185 -9.65 -9.57 0.96
C TRP A 185 -9.24 -8.74 2.19
N ARG A 186 -7.96 -8.75 2.57
CA ARG A 186 -7.43 -7.90 3.65
C ARG A 186 -7.58 -6.41 3.32
N GLY A 187 -7.35 -6.01 2.07
CA GLY A 187 -7.62 -4.67 1.58
C GLY A 187 -9.11 -4.28 1.73
N VAL A 188 -10.03 -5.19 1.41
CA VAL A 188 -11.48 -4.99 1.60
C VAL A 188 -11.82 -4.85 3.09
N LEU A 189 -11.25 -5.68 3.97
CA LEU A 189 -11.44 -5.58 5.41
C LEU A 189 -10.94 -4.25 5.96
N TRP A 190 -9.75 -3.81 5.51
CA TRP A 190 -9.18 -2.51 5.88
C TRP A 190 -10.04 -1.34 5.36
N ALA A 191 -10.50 -1.40 4.12
CA ALA A 191 -11.40 -0.39 3.58
C ALA A 191 -12.74 -0.35 4.34
N THR A 192 -13.28 -1.51 4.72
CA THR A 192 -14.50 -1.61 5.53
C THR A 192 -14.29 -1.02 6.92
N PHE A 193 -13.13 -1.27 7.53
CA PHE A 193 -12.75 -0.65 8.80
C PHE A 193 -12.74 0.88 8.67
N LEU A 194 -12.00 1.42 7.70
CA LEU A 194 -11.90 2.86 7.47
C LEU A 194 -13.26 3.49 7.15
N PHE A 195 -14.11 2.82 6.37
CA PHE A 195 -15.47 3.25 6.09
C PHE A 195 -16.32 3.35 7.35
N LYS A 196 -16.28 2.32 8.22
CA LYS A 196 -17.04 2.33 9.47
C LYS A 196 -16.53 3.41 10.43
N VAL A 197 -15.21 3.61 10.51
CA VAL A 197 -14.60 4.66 11.33
C VAL A 197 -14.94 6.05 10.81
N SER A 198 -15.01 6.26 9.49
CA SER A 198 -15.40 7.53 8.90
C SER A 198 -16.89 7.89 9.12
N ARG A 199 -17.67 7.02 9.75
CA ARG A 199 -19.04 7.31 10.21
C ARG A 199 -19.09 7.75 11.67
N LEU A 200 -17.99 7.65 12.41
CA LEU A 200 -17.87 8.22 13.75
C LEU A 200 -17.59 9.74 13.63
N PRO A 201 -18.06 10.56 14.58
CA PRO A 201 -17.67 11.97 14.62
C PRO A 201 -16.22 12.04 15.08
N LEU A 202 -15.32 12.40 14.16
CA LEU A 202 -13.91 12.53 14.45
C LEU A 202 -13.58 13.97 14.88
N ALA A 203 -12.74 14.10 15.89
CA ALA A 203 -12.25 15.38 16.41
C ALA A 203 -11.13 15.94 15.52
N LEU A 204 -11.47 16.35 14.29
CA LEU A 204 -10.52 16.89 13.33
C LEU A 204 -10.13 18.33 13.66
N VAL A 205 -8.84 18.60 13.79
CA VAL A 205 -8.30 19.93 14.13
C VAL A 205 -7.68 20.59 12.90
N PRO A 206 -8.21 21.72 12.39
CA PRO A 206 -7.70 22.34 11.16
C PRO A 206 -6.23 22.78 11.23
N THR A 207 -5.75 23.16 12.42
CA THR A 207 -4.37 23.58 12.68
C THR A 207 -3.39 22.43 12.93
N HIS A 208 -3.83 21.18 12.77
CA HIS A 208 -2.97 20.03 13.01
C HIS A 208 -1.76 20.04 12.04
N PRO A 209 -0.52 19.78 12.51
CA PRO A 209 0.71 19.92 11.72
C PRO A 209 0.81 18.97 10.51
N ASP A 210 -0.01 17.93 10.45
CA ASP A 210 -0.07 17.00 9.32
C ASP A 210 -0.87 17.53 8.11
N ALA A 211 -1.44 18.74 8.20
CA ALA A 211 -2.32 19.33 7.19
C ALA A 211 -3.48 18.41 6.76
N ALA A 212 -3.89 17.45 7.58
CA ALA A 212 -4.95 16.48 7.30
C ALA A 212 -5.86 16.28 8.53
N GLY A 213 -5.91 17.26 9.42
CA GLY A 213 -6.79 17.23 10.59
C GLY A 213 -6.47 16.13 11.59
N GLY A 214 -5.24 15.62 11.61
CA GLY A 214 -4.82 14.48 12.42
C GLY A 214 -4.87 13.13 11.71
N LEU A 215 -5.40 13.06 10.48
CA LEU A 215 -5.51 11.82 9.69
C LEU A 215 -4.32 11.52 8.77
N GLY A 216 -3.26 12.32 8.81
CA GLY A 216 -2.11 12.21 7.90
C GLY A 216 -1.36 10.89 8.00
N PHE A 217 -1.37 10.25 9.18
CA PHE A 217 -0.77 8.92 9.38
C PHE A 217 -1.41 7.84 8.50
N LEU A 218 -2.67 8.02 8.07
CA LEU A 218 -3.35 7.08 7.17
C LEU A 218 -2.68 7.05 5.80
N GLY A 219 -2.16 8.19 5.31
CA GLY A 219 -1.40 8.24 4.06
C GLY A 219 -0.14 7.37 4.13
N THR A 220 0.61 7.48 5.23
CA THR A 220 1.79 6.63 5.49
C THR A 220 1.40 5.16 5.66
N CYS A 221 0.27 4.88 6.31
CA CYS A 221 -0.26 3.53 6.44
C CYS A 221 -0.61 2.92 5.06
N GLN A 222 -1.30 3.66 4.19
CA GLN A 222 -1.61 3.20 2.83
C GLN A 222 -0.34 2.99 2.00
N ALA A 223 0.67 3.85 2.15
CA ALA A 223 1.95 3.68 1.47
C ALA A 223 2.67 2.37 1.83
N SER A 224 2.34 1.71 2.95
CA SER A 224 2.90 0.40 3.29
C SER A 224 2.51 -0.71 2.31
N PHE A 225 1.39 -0.56 1.59
CA PHE A 225 0.95 -1.48 0.53
C PHE A 225 1.84 -1.41 -0.73
N SER A 226 2.79 -0.47 -0.81
CA SER A 226 3.75 -0.36 -1.91
C SER A 226 4.57 -1.64 -2.12
N VAL A 227 4.82 -2.43 -1.07
CA VAL A 227 5.52 -3.73 -1.18
C VAL A 227 4.74 -4.72 -2.06
N ILE A 228 3.41 -4.71 -1.98
CA ILE A 228 2.54 -5.55 -2.83
C ILE A 228 2.55 -5.01 -4.27
N VAL A 229 2.53 -3.69 -4.43
CA VAL A 229 2.63 -3.04 -5.74
C VAL A 229 3.95 -3.41 -6.43
N LEU A 230 5.06 -3.41 -5.68
CA LEU A 230 6.37 -3.86 -6.19
C LEU A 230 6.31 -5.32 -6.65
N ALA A 231 5.76 -6.22 -5.84
CA ALA A 231 5.64 -7.63 -6.16
C ALA A 231 4.85 -7.85 -7.47
N LEU A 232 3.71 -7.17 -7.62
CA LEU A 232 2.88 -7.25 -8.82
C LEU A 232 3.56 -6.61 -10.03
N ALA A 233 4.17 -5.44 -9.87
CA ALA A 233 4.88 -4.75 -10.93
C ALA A 233 6.03 -5.62 -11.48
N SER A 234 6.82 -6.25 -10.61
CA SER A 234 7.91 -7.14 -11.02
C SER A 234 7.40 -8.28 -11.92
N THR A 235 6.31 -8.95 -11.52
CA THR A 235 5.71 -10.02 -12.32
C THR A 235 5.17 -9.50 -13.65
N LEU A 236 4.45 -8.37 -13.65
CA LEU A 236 3.92 -7.76 -14.88
C LEU A 236 5.03 -7.39 -15.87
N THR A 237 6.11 -6.78 -15.38
CA THR A 237 7.29 -6.45 -16.19
C THR A 237 7.91 -7.70 -16.80
N ALA A 238 8.11 -8.75 -15.99
CA ALA A 238 8.73 -9.99 -16.46
C ALA A 238 7.85 -10.76 -17.46
N GLN A 239 6.53 -10.77 -17.26
CA GLN A 239 5.56 -11.32 -18.22
C GLN A 239 5.61 -10.59 -19.55
N ARG A 240 5.70 -9.26 -19.53
CA ARG A 240 5.78 -8.45 -20.75
C ARG A 240 7.12 -8.65 -21.49
N LEU A 241 8.23 -8.79 -20.74
CA LEU A 241 9.55 -9.08 -21.29
C LEU A 241 9.60 -10.43 -22.03
N ALA A 242 8.83 -11.42 -21.59
CA ALA A 242 8.77 -12.71 -22.27
C ALA A 242 8.14 -12.66 -23.68
N HIS A 243 7.39 -11.60 -24.00
CA HIS A 243 6.60 -11.53 -25.24
C HIS A 243 7.00 -10.40 -26.19
N THR A 244 7.66 -9.35 -25.69
CA THR A 244 8.03 -8.18 -26.50
C THR A 244 9.54 -8.08 -26.63
N SER A 245 10.03 -7.89 -27.86
CA SER A 245 11.45 -7.63 -28.11
C SER A 245 11.98 -6.45 -27.29
N THR A 246 13.24 -6.56 -26.87
CA THR A 246 13.95 -5.72 -25.87
C THR A 246 14.11 -4.22 -26.19
N ALA A 247 13.45 -3.69 -27.22
CA ALA A 247 13.78 -2.37 -27.79
C ALA A 247 12.74 -1.24 -27.54
N ASN A 248 11.61 -1.49 -26.85
CA ASN A 248 10.57 -0.46 -26.66
C ASN A 248 10.39 -0.05 -25.18
N PHE A 249 11.37 0.68 -24.64
CA PHE A 249 11.31 1.24 -23.28
C PHE A 249 10.10 2.13 -23.03
N THR A 250 9.69 2.92 -24.02
CA THR A 250 8.50 3.76 -23.95
C THR A 250 7.25 2.92 -23.70
N GLY A 251 7.12 1.77 -24.36
CA GLY A 251 6.03 0.82 -24.13
C GLY A 251 6.00 0.24 -22.71
N TYR A 252 7.17 -0.03 -22.12
CA TYR A 252 7.26 -0.44 -20.71
C TYR A 252 6.89 0.69 -19.76
N ALA A 253 7.41 1.89 -19.99
CA ALA A 253 7.13 3.07 -19.18
C ALA A 253 5.63 3.40 -19.18
N ILE A 254 4.97 3.37 -20.34
CA ILE A 254 3.51 3.60 -20.45
C ILE A 254 2.75 2.53 -19.67
N HIS A 255 3.12 1.26 -19.81
CA HIS A 255 2.43 0.16 -19.12
C HIS A 255 2.56 0.24 -17.60
N LEU A 256 3.78 0.47 -17.09
CA LEU A 256 4.02 0.62 -15.66
C LEU A 256 3.43 1.91 -15.12
N SER A 257 3.38 2.98 -15.91
CA SER A 257 2.68 4.23 -15.55
C SER A 257 1.17 4.01 -15.41
N ALA A 258 0.56 3.29 -16.37
CA ALA A 258 -0.86 2.94 -16.27
C ALA A 258 -1.13 2.06 -15.04
N PHE A 259 -0.27 1.06 -14.79
CA PHE A 259 -0.35 0.24 -13.59
C PHE A 259 -0.18 1.08 -12.30
N ALA A 260 0.78 2.00 -12.26
CA ALA A 260 1.01 2.89 -11.13
C ALA A 260 -0.22 3.77 -10.83
N ILE A 261 -0.89 4.30 -11.87
CA ILE A 261 -2.13 5.08 -11.71
C ILE A 261 -3.24 4.22 -11.10
N ILE A 262 -3.40 2.99 -11.58
CA ILE A 262 -4.39 2.04 -11.01
C ILE A 262 -4.04 1.73 -9.55
N CYS A 263 -2.77 1.46 -9.23
CA CYS A 263 -2.33 1.19 -7.87
C CYS A 263 -2.55 2.39 -6.94
N LEU A 264 -2.27 3.61 -7.39
CA LEU A 264 -2.57 4.83 -6.64
C LEU A 264 -4.07 4.92 -6.33
N ALA A 265 -4.92 4.71 -7.33
CA ALA A 265 -6.36 4.73 -7.15
C ALA A 265 -6.81 3.65 -6.15
N VAL A 266 -6.37 2.40 -6.32
CA VAL A 266 -6.78 1.28 -5.47
C VAL A 266 -6.29 1.46 -4.03
N VAL A 267 -5.00 1.76 -3.83
CA VAL A 267 -4.38 1.88 -2.49
C VAL A 267 -4.96 3.06 -1.71
N PHE A 268 -5.17 4.22 -2.36
CA PHE A 268 -5.68 5.41 -1.67
C PHE A 268 -7.20 5.55 -1.70
N SER A 269 -7.93 4.75 -2.49
CA SER A 269 -9.41 4.76 -2.54
C SER A 269 -10.08 4.69 -1.16
N PRO A 270 -9.61 3.90 -0.17
CA PRO A 270 -10.29 3.82 1.12
C PRO A 270 -10.25 5.13 1.91
N LEU A 271 -9.31 6.03 1.61
CA LEU A 271 -9.22 7.33 2.28
C LEU A 271 -10.30 8.30 1.82
N MET A 272 -10.95 8.03 0.68
CA MET A 272 -12.07 8.83 0.17
C MET A 272 -13.24 8.88 1.15
N PHE A 273 -13.38 7.86 2.01
CA PHE A 273 -14.42 7.82 3.02
C PHE A 273 -14.34 8.96 4.06
N PHE A 274 -13.16 9.59 4.23
CA PHE A 274 -12.96 10.72 5.13
C PHE A 274 -13.13 12.10 4.46
N PHE A 275 -13.27 12.14 3.14
CA PHE A 275 -13.34 13.38 2.35
C PHE A 275 -14.37 14.38 2.92
N ARG A 276 -15.59 13.89 3.20
CA ARG A 276 -16.67 14.74 3.73
C ARG A 276 -16.32 15.36 5.08
N GLN A 277 -15.74 14.58 6.00
CA GLN A 277 -15.39 15.10 7.32
C GLN A 277 -14.27 16.13 7.25
N LEU A 278 -13.23 15.84 6.46
CA LEU A 278 -12.11 16.75 6.22
C LEU A 278 -12.56 18.06 5.57
N LEU A 279 -13.44 17.98 4.56
CA LEU A 279 -13.99 19.17 3.90
C LEU A 279 -14.81 20.03 4.87
N LEU A 280 -15.64 19.42 5.72
CA LEU A 280 -16.42 20.14 6.73
C LEU A 280 -15.52 20.78 7.79
N ALA A 281 -14.50 20.05 8.27
CA ALA A 281 -13.52 20.55 9.22
C ALA A 281 -12.74 21.74 8.63
N LYS A 282 -12.29 21.62 7.37
CA LYS A 282 -11.63 22.70 6.64
C LYS A 282 -12.51 23.94 6.54
N ARG A 283 -13.77 23.80 6.08
CA ARG A 283 -14.69 24.95 5.95
C ARG A 283 -14.96 25.64 7.28
N ARG A 284 -15.18 24.87 8.36
CA ARG A 284 -15.35 25.43 9.72
C ARG A 284 -14.10 26.15 10.18
N GLY A 285 -12.93 25.55 9.95
CA GLY A 285 -11.62 26.15 10.24
C GLY A 285 -11.43 27.47 9.49
N ASP A 286 -11.59 27.46 8.17
CA ASP A 286 -11.44 28.65 7.33
C ASP A 286 -12.33 29.80 7.83
N HIS A 287 -13.60 29.54 8.17
CA HIS A 287 -14.48 30.57 8.72
C HIS A 287 -14.07 31.06 10.11
N ALA A 288 -13.81 30.14 11.05
CA ALA A 288 -13.47 30.49 12.43
C ALA A 288 -12.15 31.26 12.51
N TYR A 289 -11.09 30.75 11.86
CA TYR A 289 -9.78 31.38 11.86
C TYR A 289 -9.76 32.69 11.07
N SER A 290 -10.51 32.80 9.96
CA SER A 290 -10.65 34.09 9.25
C SER A 290 -11.30 35.16 10.12
N GLY A 291 -12.33 34.80 10.90
CA GLY A 291 -13.00 35.73 11.81
C GLY A 291 -12.05 36.28 12.88
N VAL A 292 -11.31 35.39 13.55
CA VAL A 292 -10.34 35.77 14.58
C VAL A 292 -9.18 36.59 13.99
N ALA A 293 -8.63 36.18 12.84
CA ALA A 293 -7.58 36.91 12.14
C ALA A 293 -8.04 38.32 11.74
N ALA A 294 -9.23 38.46 11.16
CA ALA A 294 -9.77 39.76 10.78
C ALA A 294 -10.05 40.67 12.00
N TRP A 295 -10.52 40.10 13.11
CA TRP A 295 -10.73 40.83 14.35
C TRP A 295 -9.40 41.31 14.95
N HIS A 296 -8.39 40.45 15.02
CA HIS A 296 -7.09 40.77 15.60
C HIS A 296 -6.35 41.81 14.75
N SER A 297 -6.27 41.60 13.42
CA SER A 297 -5.61 42.53 12.51
C SER A 297 -6.23 43.93 12.53
N ARG A 298 -7.57 44.06 12.61
CA ARG A 298 -8.21 45.39 12.70
C ARG A 298 -7.86 46.12 14.00
N ARG A 299 -7.80 45.41 15.13
CA ARG A 299 -7.43 46.01 16.43
C ARG A 299 -5.96 46.38 16.49
N PHE A 300 -5.11 45.54 15.90
CA PHE A 300 -3.70 45.81 15.75
C PHE A 300 -3.48 47.09 14.92
N GLU A 301 -4.14 47.20 13.76
CA GLU A 301 -4.10 48.37 12.89
C GLU A 301 -4.54 49.66 13.60
N GLN A 302 -5.69 49.61 14.27
CA GLN A 302 -6.22 50.76 15.02
C GLN A 302 -5.28 51.26 16.12
N ARG A 303 -4.53 50.36 16.76
CA ARG A 303 -3.65 50.69 17.88
C ARG A 303 -2.30 51.26 17.42
N TRP A 304 -1.74 50.72 16.35
CA TRP A 304 -0.36 51.00 15.95
C TRP A 304 -0.22 51.97 14.77
N PHE A 305 -1.23 52.07 13.88
CA PHE A 305 -1.10 52.85 12.65
C PHE A 305 -2.07 54.03 12.54
N HIS A 306 -3.06 54.17 13.43
CA HIS A 306 -4.12 55.20 13.31
C HIS A 306 -4.24 56.14 14.54
N ARG A 307 -3.31 56.08 15.50
CA ARG A 307 -3.22 56.99 16.66
C ARG A 307 -1.76 57.41 16.91
N GLU A 308 -1.56 58.61 17.46
CA GLU A 308 -0.28 58.98 18.08
C GLU A 308 0.05 57.95 19.17
N LEU A 309 1.26 57.38 19.15
CA LEU A 309 1.65 56.35 20.11
C LEU A 309 1.53 56.92 21.53
N PRO A 310 0.79 56.27 22.45
CA PRO A 310 0.77 56.67 23.85
C PRO A 310 2.19 56.71 24.41
N GLU A 311 2.52 57.75 25.18
CA GLU A 311 3.84 57.91 25.80
C GLU A 311 4.21 56.66 26.63
N GLY A 312 5.40 56.11 26.38
CA GLY A 312 5.95 54.94 27.11
C GLY A 312 5.80 53.58 26.43
N LEU A 313 5.24 53.48 25.23
CA LEU A 313 5.22 52.24 24.45
C LEU A 313 6.47 52.12 23.56
N ASP A 314 7.31 51.12 23.82
CA ASP A 314 8.40 50.71 22.92
C ASP A 314 7.88 49.73 21.85
N PRO A 315 7.87 50.11 20.56
CA PRO A 315 7.42 49.23 19.48
C PRO A 315 8.25 47.96 19.34
N LEU A 316 9.54 47.97 19.71
CA LEU A 316 10.44 46.83 19.53
C LEU A 316 10.24 45.74 20.59
N GLY A 317 9.65 46.09 21.75
CA GLY A 317 9.35 45.16 22.84
C GLY A 317 7.89 44.72 22.93
N ALA A 318 7.03 45.16 22.00
CA ALA A 318 5.60 44.97 22.11
C ALA A 318 5.16 43.52 21.78
N PRO A 319 4.50 42.79 22.70
CA PRO A 319 4.09 41.39 22.49
C PRO A 319 3.06 41.22 21.36
N GLU A 320 2.36 42.28 20.98
CA GLU A 320 1.34 42.26 19.94
C GLU A 320 1.89 41.92 18.54
N PHE A 321 3.15 42.27 18.23
CA PHE A 321 3.79 41.90 16.96
C PHE A 321 4.06 40.38 16.88
N SER A 322 4.47 39.76 18.01
CA SER A 322 4.62 38.31 18.10
C SER A 322 3.25 37.63 17.98
N SER A 323 2.25 38.09 18.74
CA SER A 323 0.88 37.57 18.70
C SER A 323 0.28 37.60 17.27
N GLN A 324 0.51 38.69 16.52
CA GLN A 324 0.08 38.79 15.12
C GLN A 324 0.73 37.73 14.23
N THR A 325 2.02 37.44 14.46
CA THR A 325 2.78 36.43 13.71
C THR A 325 2.32 35.01 14.05
N ASP A 326 2.09 34.73 15.33
CA ASP A 326 1.61 33.43 15.82
C ASP A 326 0.19 33.13 15.29
N LEU A 327 -0.68 34.14 15.29
CA LEU A 327 -2.02 34.03 14.72
C LEU A 327 -1.98 33.81 13.21
N ASN A 328 -1.11 34.52 12.48
CA ASN A 328 -0.94 34.33 11.04
C ASN A 328 -0.45 32.91 10.72
N THR A 329 0.46 32.37 11.54
CA THR A 329 0.95 30.99 11.40
C THR A 329 -0.17 29.97 11.62
N SER A 330 -1.00 30.19 12.64
CA SER A 330 -2.17 29.33 12.90
C SER A 330 -3.21 29.42 11.77
N PHE A 331 -3.48 30.63 11.27
CA PHE A 331 -4.40 30.87 10.16
C PHE A 331 -3.93 30.22 8.85
N THR A 332 -2.65 30.40 8.49
CA THR A 332 -2.06 29.81 7.28
C THR A 332 -2.03 28.28 7.35
N THR A 333 -1.76 27.71 8.53
CA THR A 333 -1.82 26.26 8.77
C THR A 333 -3.24 25.72 8.59
N ALA A 334 -4.24 26.36 9.21
CA ALA A 334 -5.65 25.99 9.06
C ALA A 334 -6.11 26.06 7.59
N ARG A 335 -5.73 27.13 6.89
CA ARG A 335 -6.04 27.33 5.48
C ARG A 335 -5.31 26.33 4.57
N GLY A 336 -4.14 25.84 4.99
CA GLY A 336 -3.36 24.80 4.34
C GLY A 336 -3.92 23.38 4.51
N MET A 337 -4.95 23.18 5.35
CA MET A 337 -5.56 21.86 5.56
C MET A 337 -6.05 21.24 4.24
N ARG A 338 -5.65 20.00 4.00
CA ARG A 338 -6.02 19.18 2.83
C ARG A 338 -7.38 18.53 3.04
N TRP A 339 -8.16 18.48 1.97
CA TRP A 339 -9.42 17.74 1.88
C TRP A 339 -9.28 16.22 1.67
N PHE A 340 -8.06 15.74 1.36
CA PHE A 340 -7.75 14.33 1.13
C PHE A 340 -6.47 13.98 1.89
N PRO A 341 -6.47 12.94 2.75
CA PRO A 341 -5.37 12.67 3.67
C PRO A 341 -4.25 11.87 2.99
N VAL A 342 -3.79 12.35 1.83
CA VAL A 342 -2.68 11.77 1.08
C VAL A 342 -1.55 12.76 0.99
N ASP A 343 -0.37 12.27 1.34
CA ASP A 343 0.87 13.00 1.21
C ASP A 343 1.60 12.65 -0.08
N ILE A 344 2.35 13.61 -0.63
CA ILE A 344 3.13 13.43 -1.84
C ILE A 344 4.16 12.32 -1.66
N ARG A 345 4.75 12.20 -0.46
CA ARG A 345 5.71 11.15 -0.11
C ARG A 345 5.06 9.76 -0.14
N ALA A 346 3.81 9.66 0.31
CA ALA A 346 3.05 8.41 0.29
C ALA A 346 2.71 7.99 -1.15
N ALA A 347 2.25 8.93 -1.98
CA ALA A 347 2.00 8.68 -3.40
C ALA A 347 3.27 8.28 -4.15
N LEU A 348 4.38 8.99 -3.89
CA LEU A 348 5.69 8.70 -4.47
C LEU A 348 6.17 7.30 -4.11
N ALA A 349 5.95 6.82 -2.87
CA ALA A 349 6.32 5.46 -2.49
C ALA A 349 5.60 4.39 -3.33
N VAL A 350 4.32 4.59 -3.66
CA VAL A 350 3.55 3.67 -4.51
C VAL A 350 4.02 3.74 -5.96
N VAL A 351 4.23 4.94 -6.50
CA VAL A 351 4.75 5.12 -7.86
C VAL A 351 6.16 4.55 -7.99
N ALA A 352 7.03 4.82 -7.04
CA ALA A 352 8.39 4.27 -7.01
C ALA A 352 8.38 2.75 -6.98
N ALA A 353 7.51 2.13 -6.16
CA ALA A 353 7.37 0.68 -6.14
C ALA A 353 6.85 0.10 -7.47
N ALA A 354 5.89 0.76 -8.12
CA ALA A 354 5.37 0.34 -9.42
C ALA A 354 6.42 0.48 -10.54
N MET A 355 7.26 1.51 -10.47
CA MET A 355 8.29 1.81 -11.48
C MET A 355 9.64 1.14 -11.19
N ALA A 356 9.88 0.64 -9.97
CA ALA A 356 11.15 0.03 -9.57
C ALA A 356 11.65 -1.11 -10.49
N PRO A 357 10.78 -1.99 -11.04
CA PRO A 357 11.21 -3.01 -12.02
C PRO A 357 11.80 -2.45 -13.31
N MET A 358 11.65 -1.14 -13.58
CA MET A 358 12.29 -0.47 -14.71
C MET A 358 13.80 -0.33 -14.51
N VAL A 359 14.29 -0.23 -13.27
CA VAL A 359 15.72 -0.09 -12.97
C VAL A 359 16.56 -1.23 -13.56
N PRO A 360 16.27 -2.52 -13.29
CA PRO A 360 17.04 -3.60 -13.91
C PRO A 360 16.90 -3.66 -15.43
N LEU A 361 15.76 -3.22 -16.01
CA LEU A 361 15.61 -3.13 -17.45
C LEU A 361 16.50 -2.05 -18.08
N LEU A 362 16.61 -0.88 -17.42
CA LEU A 362 17.48 0.20 -17.86
C LEU A 362 18.96 -0.21 -17.72
N LEU A 363 19.32 -0.91 -16.63
CA LEU A 363 20.66 -1.45 -16.45
C LEU A 363 21.02 -2.55 -17.44
N ALA A 364 20.05 -3.26 -18.01
CA ALA A 364 20.29 -4.23 -19.06
C ALA A 364 20.59 -3.57 -20.43
N ASP A 365 20.27 -2.28 -20.60
CA ASP A 365 20.56 -1.54 -21.82
C ASP A 365 21.98 -0.97 -21.82
N ARG A 366 22.78 -1.39 -22.80
CA ARG A 366 24.15 -0.88 -23.00
C ARG A 366 24.17 0.64 -23.22
N ARG A 367 23.16 1.20 -23.89
CA ARG A 367 23.08 2.64 -24.16
C ARG A 367 22.88 3.47 -22.89
N PHE A 368 22.08 2.97 -21.95
CA PHE A 368 21.87 3.65 -20.67
C PHE A 368 23.14 3.63 -19.81
N ILE A 369 23.87 2.50 -19.81
CA ILE A 369 25.16 2.40 -19.11
C ILE A 369 26.17 3.39 -19.70
N GLU A 370 26.25 3.52 -21.04
CA GLU A 370 27.13 4.48 -21.71
C GLU A 370 26.84 5.92 -21.27
N VAL A 371 25.56 6.34 -21.23
CA VAL A 371 25.16 7.67 -20.78
C VAL A 371 25.48 7.90 -19.29
N LEU A 372 25.27 6.89 -18.43
CA LEU A 372 25.60 6.98 -17.01
C LEU A 372 27.13 7.13 -16.79
N LEU A 373 27.93 6.40 -17.57
CA LEU A 373 29.38 6.48 -17.52
C LEU A 373 29.90 7.83 -18.04
N GLU A 374 29.28 8.40 -19.09
CA GLU A 374 29.60 9.75 -19.56
C GLU A 374 29.26 10.82 -18.51
N LEU A 375 28.10 10.72 -17.86
CA LEU A 375 27.72 11.60 -16.76
C LEU A 375 28.68 11.49 -15.57
N GLY A 376 29.06 10.27 -15.18
CA GLY A 376 30.05 10.05 -14.11
C GLY A 376 31.42 10.65 -14.41
N LYS A 377 31.85 10.66 -15.68
CA LYS A 377 33.08 11.32 -16.13
C LYS A 377 32.97 12.84 -16.23
N SER A 378 31.76 13.40 -16.21
CA SER A 378 31.52 14.86 -16.27
C SER A 378 31.39 15.50 -14.89
N VAL A 379 31.20 14.69 -13.85
CA VAL A 379 31.03 15.10 -12.44
C VAL A 379 32.31 14.89 -11.61
N LEU A 380 33.22 14.03 -12.09
CA LEU A 380 34.60 13.89 -11.63
C LEU A 380 35.52 14.77 -12.47
#